data_AF-A0A356P779-F1
#
_entry.id   AF-A0A356P779-F1
#
_cell.length_a   1.000
_cell.length_b   1.000
_cell.length_c   1.000
_cell.angle_alpha   90.00
_cell.angle_beta   90.00
_cell.angle_gamma   90.00
#
_symmetry.space_group_name_H-M   'P 1'
#
loop_
_entity.id
_entity.type
_entity.pdbx_description
1 polymer ?
#
loop_
_entity_poly.entity_id
_entity_poly.type
_entity_poly.pdbx_seq_one_letter_code
_entity_poly.pdbx_strand_id
1 'polypeptide(L)'
;GVPVVASRVGGLPEVVQHGRTGYLAEVGDIQGMSEDVLKLLTNDGLHRAFSEQAVSWARASFLVERAVESYEAVYEEVVRGS
;
A
#
# COMPACT_ATOMS: atom_id res chain seq x y z
N GLY A 1 6.58 -9.10 -4.73
CA GLY A 1 5.94 -8.77 -3.45
C GLY A 1 5.01 -9.88 -3.02
N VAL A 2 4.58 -9.89 -1.77
CA VAL A 2 3.50 -10.78 -1.31
C VAL A 2 2.20 -9.97 -1.41
N PRO A 3 1.19 -10.39 -2.20
CA PRO A 3 -0.11 -9.72 -2.23
C PRO A 3 -0.77 -9.77 -0.85
N VAL A 4 -1.30 -8.64 -0.39
CA VAL A 4 -1.89 -8.52 0.96
C VAL A 4 -3.41 -8.56 0.87
N VAL A 5 -4.05 -9.30 1.77
CA VAL A 5 -5.49 -9.17 2.09
C VAL A 5 -5.58 -8.64 3.52
N ALA A 6 -6.17 -7.47 3.71
CA ALA A 6 -6.25 -6.83 5.02
C ALA A 6 -7.63 -6.20 5.27
N SER A 7 -7.92 -5.87 6.51
CA SER A 7 -9.11 -5.09 6.86
C SER A 7 -8.91 -3.61 6.54
N ARG A 8 -9.99 -2.92 6.18
CA ARG A 8 -10.02 -1.47 5.92
C ARG A 8 -10.01 -0.69 7.23
N VAL A 9 -8.90 -0.77 7.97
CA VAL A 9 -8.71 -0.07 9.25
C VAL A 9 -7.38 0.68 9.31
N GLY A 10 -7.36 1.77 10.07
CA GLY A 10 -6.15 2.57 10.29
C GLY A 10 -5.55 3.13 8.99
N GLY A 11 -4.23 3.15 8.89
CA GLY A 11 -3.49 3.63 7.70
C GLY A 11 -3.35 2.60 6.57
N LEU A 12 -3.97 1.42 6.67
CA LEU A 12 -3.87 0.38 5.63
C LEU A 12 -4.44 0.80 4.26
N PRO A 13 -5.53 1.59 4.18
CA PRO A 13 -5.99 2.14 2.91
C PRO A 13 -5.00 3.09 2.23
N GLU A 14 -4.06 3.68 2.99
CA GLU A 14 -3.03 4.57 2.46
C GLU A 14 -1.88 3.78 1.81
N VAL A 15 -1.70 2.52 2.22
CA VAL A 15 -0.59 1.65 1.77
C VAL A 15 -1.05 0.62 0.74
N VAL A 16 -2.31 0.18 0.78
CA VAL A 16 -2.85 -0.86 -0.10
C VAL A 16 -3.86 -0.28 -1.09
N GLN A 17 -3.58 -0.38 -2.39
CA GLN A 17 -4.56 -0.11 -3.43
C GLN A 17 -5.43 -1.34 -3.66
N HIS A 18 -6.65 -1.29 -3.12
CA HIS A 18 -7.66 -2.35 -3.27
C HIS A 18 -7.84 -2.74 -4.76
N GLY A 19 -7.75 -4.04 -5.05
CA GLY A 19 -7.90 -4.58 -6.41
C GLY A 19 -6.69 -4.38 -7.32
N ARG A 20 -5.57 -3.83 -6.81
CA ARG A 20 -4.35 -3.56 -7.61
C ARG A 20 -3.07 -4.08 -6.95
N THR A 21 -2.84 -3.73 -5.69
CA THR A 21 -1.66 -4.15 -4.93
C THR A 21 -2.02 -5.14 -3.82
N GLY A 22 -3.32 -5.36 -3.60
CA GLY A 22 -3.89 -6.20 -2.55
C GLY A 22 -5.40 -6.01 -2.49
N TYR A 23 -6.04 -6.68 -1.54
CA TYR A 23 -7.45 -6.50 -1.22
C TYR A 23 -7.64 -5.93 0.17
N LEU A 24 -8.72 -5.16 0.30
CA LEU A 24 -9.18 -4.55 1.54
C LEU A 24 -10.64 -4.91 1.74
N ALA A 25 -10.95 -5.58 2.84
CA ALA A 25 -12.30 -5.95 3.23
C ALA A 25 -12.77 -5.13 4.44
N GLU A 26 -14.07 -4.99 4.62
CA GLU A 26 -14.62 -4.32 5.80
C GLU A 26 -14.37 -5.15 7.07
N VAL A 27 -14.35 -4.49 8.23
CA VAL A 27 -14.21 -5.20 9.51
C VAL A 27 -15.39 -6.14 9.72
N GLY A 28 -15.10 -7.41 9.98
CA GLY A 28 -16.13 -8.44 10.15
C GLY A 28 -16.56 -9.12 8.85
N ASP A 29 -16.07 -8.68 7.68
CA ASP A 29 -16.32 -9.34 6.40
C ASP A 29 -15.39 -10.55 6.19
N ILE A 30 -15.59 -11.58 7.01
CA ILE A 30 -14.81 -12.82 6.98
C ILE A 30 -14.99 -13.53 5.63
N GLN A 31 -16.20 -13.48 5.08
CA GLN A 31 -16.52 -14.13 3.81
C GLN A 31 -15.78 -13.47 2.65
N GLY A 32 -15.86 -12.13 2.53
CA GLY A 32 -15.14 -11.38 1.50
C GLY A 32 -13.62 -11.58 1.59
N MET A 33 -13.05 -11.55 2.80
CA MET A 33 -11.63 -11.86 3.00
C MET A 33 -11.26 -13.27 2.50
N SER A 34 -12.10 -14.26 2.80
CA SER A 34 -11.86 -15.65 2.40
C SER A 34 -11.92 -15.82 0.89
N GLU A 35 -12.91 -15.20 0.24
CA GLU A 35 -13.04 -15.20 -1.22
C GLU A 35 -11.85 -14.52 -1.90
N ASP A 36 -11.38 -13.39 -1.37
CA ASP A 36 -10.25 -12.66 -1.92
C ASP A 36 -8.91 -13.40 -1.75
N VAL A 37 -8.72 -14.08 -0.61
CA VAL A 37 -7.59 -14.99 -0.41
C VAL A 37 -7.64 -16.14 -1.42
N LEU A 38 -8.81 -16.77 -1.60
CA LEU A 38 -8.97 -17.86 -2.57
C LEU A 38 -8.68 -17.40 -4.00
N LYS A 39 -9.17 -16.23 -4.41
CA LYS A 39 -8.86 -15.65 -5.73
C LYS A 39 -7.36 -15.48 -5.94
N LEU A 40 -6.64 -14.98 -4.94
CA LEU A 40 -5.19 -14.80 -5.02
C LEU A 40 -4.42 -16.12 -5.05
N LEU A 41 -4.85 -17.13 -4.29
CA LEU A 41 -4.17 -18.42 -4.22
C LEU A 41 -4.45 -19.34 -5.42
N THR A 42 -5.57 -19.15 -6.11
CA THR A 42 -6.00 -19.99 -7.24
C THR A 42 -5.73 -19.38 -8.61
N ASN A 43 -5.28 -18.13 -8.67
CA ASN A 43 -4.98 -17.42 -9.91
C ASN A 43 -3.54 -16.87 -9.88
N ASP A 44 -2.60 -17.67 -10.38
CA ASP A 44 -1.18 -17.32 -10.44
C ASP A 44 -0.91 -16.02 -11.21
N GLY A 45 -1.69 -15.75 -12.27
CA GLY A 45 -1.58 -14.52 -13.06
C GLY A 45 -1.94 -13.28 -12.24
N LEU A 46 -3.05 -13.36 -11.51
CA LEU A 46 -3.50 -12.29 -10.60
C LEU A 46 -2.48 -12.10 -9.47
N HIS A 47 -2.01 -13.19 -8.86
CA HIS A 47 -1.01 -13.16 -7.80
C HIS A 47 0.27 -12.44 -8.27
N ARG A 48 0.77 -12.79 -9.45
CA ARG A 48 1.96 -12.17 -10.04
C ARG A 48 1.74 -10.68 -10.33
N ALA A 49 0.60 -10.34 -10.93
CA ALA A 49 0.27 -8.95 -11.25
C ALA A 49 0.20 -8.08 -9.98
N PHE A 50 -0.42 -8.57 -8.90
CA PHE A 50 -0.51 -7.85 -7.64
C PHE A 50 0.86 -7.74 -6.96
N SER A 51 1.65 -8.80 -7.01
CA SER A 51 3.02 -8.85 -6.49
C SER A 51 3.93 -7.79 -7.13
N GLU A 52 3.85 -7.63 -8.45
CA GLU A 52 4.64 -6.64 -9.21
C GLU A 52 4.14 -5.21 -8.95
N GLN A 53 2.81 -5.00 -8.96
CA GLN A 53 2.21 -3.70 -8.67
C GLN A 53 2.50 -3.24 -7.24
N ALA A 54 2.43 -4.13 -6.25
CA ALA A 54 2.75 -3.82 -4.86
C ALA A 54 4.20 -3.36 -4.69
N VAL A 55 5.15 -4.00 -5.38
CA VAL A 55 6.56 -3.59 -5.36
C VAL A 55 6.75 -2.23 -6.03
N SER A 56 6.11 -2.00 -7.17
CA SER A 56 6.18 -0.71 -7.87
C SER A 56 5.59 0.43 -7.03
N TRP A 57 4.43 0.19 -6.39
CA TRP A 57 3.78 1.14 -5.51
C TRP A 57 4.62 1.43 -4.26
N ALA A 58 5.15 0.38 -3.62
CA ALA A 58 6.01 0.52 -2.46
C ALA A 58 7.24 1.39 -2.75
N ARG A 59 7.88 1.19 -3.91
CA ARG A 59 9.00 2.01 -4.36
C ARG A 59 8.56 3.46 -4.62
N ALA A 60 7.50 3.66 -5.39
CA ALA A 60 7.06 5.01 -5.77
C ALA A 60 6.60 5.87 -4.58
N SER A 61 5.96 5.25 -3.59
CA SER A 61 5.28 5.98 -2.50
C SER A 61 6.02 5.92 -1.16
N PHE A 62 6.90 4.95 -0.95
CA PHE A 62 7.53 4.69 0.35
C PHE A 62 9.05 4.46 0.28
N LEU A 63 9.72 4.75 -0.84
CA LEU A 63 11.18 4.91 -0.82
C LEU A 63 11.55 6.01 0.18
N VAL A 64 12.48 5.66 1.08
CA VAL A 64 12.97 6.39 2.26
C VAL A 64 13.48 7.82 1.98
N GLU A 65 13.48 8.27 0.72
CA GLU A 65 14.06 9.56 0.30
C GLU A 65 13.10 10.75 0.41
N ARG A 66 11.78 10.57 0.46
CA ARG A 66 10.85 11.70 0.70
C ARG A 66 10.74 12.16 2.16
N ALA A 67 11.29 11.40 3.09
CA ALA A 67 11.37 11.80 4.49
C ALA A 67 12.50 12.81 4.75
N VAL A 68 13.50 12.95 3.85
CA VAL A 68 14.60 13.90 4.03
C VAL A 68 14.30 15.25 3.37
N GLU A 69 13.68 15.25 2.19
CA GLU A 69 13.32 16.50 1.47
C GLU A 69 12.29 17.36 2.23
N SER A 70 11.34 16.75 2.96
CA SER A 70 10.38 17.52 3.78
C SER A 70 10.98 18.11 5.06
N TYR A 71 12.12 17.60 5.55
CA TYR A 71 12.83 18.24 6.66
C TYR A 71 13.64 19.45 6.17
N GLU A 72 14.34 19.34 5.03
CA GLU A 72 15.12 20.47 4.48
C GLU A 72 14.25 21.65 4.06
N ALA A 73 13.06 21.39 3.48
CA ALA A 73 12.12 22.46 3.10
C ALA A 73 11.62 23.28 4.31
N VAL A 74 11.36 22.63 5.46
CA VAL A 74 10.95 23.31 6.69
C VAL A 74 12.10 24.13 7.29
N TYR A 75 13.34 23.62 7.25
CA TYR A 75 14.51 24.40 7.67
C TYR A 75 14.75 25.62 6.76
N GLU A 76 14.61 25.48 5.44
CA GLU A 76 14.76 26.62 4.52
C GLU A 76 13.70 27.70 4.73
N GLU A 77 12.45 27.32 5.04
CA GLU A 77 11.36 28.27 5.28
C GLU A 77 11.57 29.07 6.56
N VAL A 78 12.08 28.43 7.62
CA VAL A 78 12.40 29.09 8.90
C VAL A 78 13.66 29.96 8.77
N VAL A 79 14.65 29.56 7.96
CA VAL A 79 15.89 30.33 7.75
C VAL A 79 15.70 31.51 6.78
N ARG A 80 14.78 31.43 5.80
CA ARG A 80 14.43 32.57 4.92
C ARG A 80 13.40 33.52 5.54
N GLY A 81 12.84 33.19 6.71
CA GLY A 81 11.89 33.99 7.47
C GLY A 81 12.51 34.67 8.70
N SER A 82 13.49 35.56 8.50
CA SER A 82 13.86 36.66 9.42
C SER A 82 14.52 37.80 8.65
#